data_AF-A0A2E2YS69-F1
#
_entry.id   AF-A0A2E2YS69-F1
#
_cell.length_a   1.000
_cell.length_b   1.000
_cell.length_c   1.000
_cell.angle_alpha   90.00
_cell.angle_beta   90.00
_cell.angle_gamma   90.00
#
_symmetry.space_group_name_H-M   'P 1'
#
loop_
_entity.id
_entity.type
_entity.pdbx_description
1 polymer ?
#
loop_
_entity_poly.entity_id
_entity_poly.type
_entity_poly.pdbx_seq_one_letter_code
_entity_poly.pdbx_strand_id
1 'polypeptide(L)'
;MVGTFNPRYTYKKRGVFYFCKTIPADLRRHYKKPRITHSLRTKSKSQASRASQLLISRLEDYWLNLRLKEMQIPAAHLLHSVPSQNVHSTLPTIEDAKELYLRVKGESKQKTFFTHTQRSVNYLIQCLGCHSLDQYSSADAAAFRDWLRNKGLSSTSIQRNFTSIKALVNFTILELGLDCRNAFSGV
;
A
#
# COMPACT_ATOMS: atom_id res chain seq x y z
N MET A 1 26.39 -13.81 35.06
CA MET A 1 26.39 -12.47 35.69
C MET A 1 24.95 -12.00 35.82
N VAL A 2 24.33 -12.19 36.98
CA VAL A 2 22.92 -11.89 37.24
C VAL A 2 22.80 -10.37 37.41
N GLY A 3 22.25 -9.68 36.40
CA GLY A 3 22.00 -8.24 36.47
C GLY A 3 20.83 -7.96 37.39
N THR A 4 21.05 -7.22 38.46
CA THR A 4 20.01 -6.68 39.34
C THR A 4 19.09 -5.76 38.54
N PHE A 5 17.83 -6.18 38.36
CA PHE A 5 16.81 -5.39 37.67
C PHE A 5 16.25 -4.31 38.59
N ASN A 6 16.69 -3.06 38.41
CA ASN A 6 16.10 -1.88 39.06
C ASN A 6 16.57 -0.62 38.30
N PRO A 7 15.72 0.33 37.87
CA PRO A 7 14.27 0.35 37.56
C PRO A 7 13.86 -0.42 36.28
N ARG A 8 12.53 -0.54 36.01
CA ARG A 8 11.95 -1.30 34.88
C ARG A 8 12.72 -1.07 33.56
N TYR A 9 13.13 -2.15 32.91
CA TYR A 9 13.90 -2.15 31.66
C TYR A 9 15.31 -1.56 31.72
N THR A 10 15.92 -1.43 32.90
CA THR A 10 17.31 -0.96 33.01
C THR A 10 18.21 -1.90 33.81
N TYR A 11 19.50 -1.87 33.50
CA TYR A 11 20.55 -2.55 34.26
C TYR A 11 21.83 -1.69 34.27
N LYS A 12 22.72 -1.92 35.23
CA LYS A 12 23.98 -1.15 35.38
C LYS A 12 25.17 -1.98 34.93
N LYS A 13 26.05 -1.41 34.10
CA LYS A 13 27.31 -2.03 33.66
C LYS A 13 28.43 -0.99 33.75
N ARG A 14 29.50 -1.31 34.50
CA ARG A 14 30.67 -0.42 34.72
C ARG A 14 30.27 1.00 35.16
N GLY A 15 29.31 1.11 36.06
CA GLY A 15 28.85 2.41 36.58
C GLY A 15 27.79 3.12 35.75
N VAL A 16 27.56 2.74 34.49
CA VAL A 16 26.61 3.38 33.57
C VAL A 16 25.32 2.55 33.45
N PHE A 17 24.18 3.22 33.40
CA PHE A 17 22.88 2.58 33.16
C PHE A 17 22.66 2.28 31.69
N TYR A 18 22.08 1.11 31.41
CA TYR A 18 21.67 0.64 30.10
C TYR A 18 20.19 0.30 30.13
N PHE A 19 19.49 0.61 29.05
CA PHE A 19 18.15 0.14 28.74
C PHE A 19 18.22 -1.25 28.10
N CYS A 20 17.29 -2.12 28.49
CA CYS A 20 17.15 -3.47 27.99
C CYS A 20 15.67 -3.84 27.89
N LYS A 21 15.21 -4.12 26.67
CA LYS A 21 13.86 -4.63 26.43
C LYS A 21 13.83 -5.71 25.36
N THR A 22 13.13 -6.80 25.65
CA THR A 22 12.88 -7.88 24.71
C THR A 22 11.87 -7.43 23.67
N ILE A 23 12.09 -7.82 22.41
CA ILE A 23 11.18 -7.53 21.30
C ILE A 23 10.00 -8.53 21.35
N PRO A 24 8.75 -8.06 21.26
CA PRO A 24 7.56 -8.90 21.14
C PRO A 24 7.68 -9.93 20.02
N ALA A 25 7.11 -11.13 20.22
CA ALA A 25 7.30 -12.26 19.31
C ALA A 25 6.83 -11.94 17.87
N ASP A 26 5.70 -11.27 17.75
CA ASP A 26 5.09 -10.76 16.52
C ASP A 26 6.02 -9.80 15.75
N LEU A 27 6.87 -9.06 16.47
CA LEU A 27 7.74 -8.03 15.88
C LEU A 27 9.16 -8.51 15.63
N ARG A 28 9.52 -9.76 15.98
CA ARG A 28 10.89 -10.28 15.85
C ARG A 28 11.41 -10.22 14.41
N ARG A 29 10.54 -10.41 13.41
CA ARG A 29 10.91 -10.33 11.99
C ARG A 29 11.48 -8.97 11.56
N HIS A 30 11.13 -7.90 12.27
CA HIS A 30 11.59 -6.54 11.98
C HIS A 30 12.97 -6.22 12.58
N TYR A 31 13.54 -7.12 13.37
CA TYR A 31 14.77 -6.83 14.11
C TYR A 31 15.83 -7.93 13.93
N LYS A 32 17.08 -7.52 13.73
CA LYS A 32 18.24 -8.43 13.64
C LYS A 32 18.56 -9.18 14.94
N LYS A 33 18.02 -8.73 16.07
CA LYS A 33 18.30 -9.27 17.41
C LYS A 33 16.99 -9.34 18.21
N PRO A 34 16.84 -10.29 19.15
CA PRO A 34 15.61 -10.47 19.94
C PRO A 34 15.45 -9.45 21.09
N ARG A 35 16.45 -8.60 21.33
CA ARG A 35 16.48 -7.67 22.45
C ARG A 35 17.17 -6.38 22.06
N ILE A 36 16.58 -5.27 22.47
CA ILE A 36 17.12 -3.92 22.33
C ILE A 36 17.95 -3.62 23.58
N THR A 37 19.21 -3.27 23.36
CA THR A 37 20.13 -2.84 24.43
C THR A 37 20.70 -1.48 24.05
N HIS A 38 20.53 -0.47 24.91
CA HIS A 38 20.96 0.90 24.62
C HIS A 38 21.58 1.54 25.86
N SER A 39 22.76 2.16 25.74
CA SER A 39 23.37 2.89 26.86
C SER A 39 22.57 4.15 27.14
N LEU A 40 22.16 4.37 28.39
CA LEU A 40 21.49 5.61 28.81
C LEU A 40 22.50 6.73 29.10
N ARG A 41 23.81 6.45 28.98
CA ARG A 41 24.92 7.40 29.17
C ARG A 41 24.86 8.20 30.47
N THR A 42 24.24 7.65 31.51
CA THR A 42 24.12 8.29 32.82
C THR A 42 24.46 7.31 33.93
N LYS A 43 25.02 7.84 35.02
CA LYS A 43 25.26 7.13 36.29
C LYS A 43 24.14 7.41 37.30
N SER A 44 23.26 8.37 37.02
CA SER A 44 22.16 8.77 37.91
C SER A 44 20.94 7.87 37.70
N LYS A 45 20.41 7.32 38.81
CA LYS A 45 19.23 6.44 38.80
C LYS A 45 17.98 7.17 38.33
N SER A 46 17.78 8.42 38.75
CA SER A 46 16.60 9.21 38.38
C SER A 46 16.60 9.57 36.90
N GLN A 47 17.76 10.01 36.37
CA GLN A 47 17.92 10.27 34.93
C GLN A 47 17.76 8.99 34.11
N ALA A 48 18.34 7.87 34.56
CA ALA A 48 18.17 6.58 33.90
C ALA A 48 16.70 6.15 33.85
N SER A 49 15.96 6.34 34.94
CA SER A 49 14.53 6.04 34.99
C SER A 49 13.75 6.87 33.95
N ARG A 50 13.95 8.19 33.94
CA ARG A 50 13.29 9.10 32.98
C ARG A 50 13.64 8.77 31.53
N ALA A 51 14.92 8.52 31.25
CA ALA A 51 15.37 8.17 29.89
C ALA A 51 14.81 6.82 29.44
N SER A 52 14.74 5.83 30.34
CA SER A 52 14.15 4.52 30.05
C SER A 52 12.65 4.62 29.74
N GLN A 53 11.93 5.49 30.46
CA GLN A 53 10.51 5.78 30.23
C GLN A 53 10.26 6.50 28.89
N LEU A 54 11.17 7.37 28.44
CA LEU A 54 11.05 7.98 27.12
C LEU A 54 11.26 6.94 26.00
N LEU A 55 12.29 6.09 26.16
CA LEU A 55 12.61 5.05 25.17
C LEU A 55 11.50 4.00 25.06
N ILE A 56 10.90 3.61 26.19
CA ILE A 56 9.79 2.65 26.18
C ILE A 56 8.59 3.21 25.42
N SER A 57 8.17 4.45 25.69
CA SER A 57 7.02 5.06 25.01
C SER A 57 7.25 5.12 23.50
N ARG A 58 8.42 5.59 23.06
CA ARG A 58 8.78 5.62 21.64
C ARG A 58 8.78 4.24 20.99
N LEU A 59 9.22 3.21 21.70
CA LEU A 59 9.20 1.84 21.20
C LEU A 59 7.77 1.30 21.09
N GLU A 60 6.91 1.55 22.08
CA GLU A 60 5.51 1.14 22.03
C GLU A 60 4.77 1.82 20.87
N ASP A 61 4.98 3.13 20.67
CA ASP A 61 4.38 3.86 19.55
C ASP A 61 4.84 3.30 18.20
N TYR A 62 6.15 3.04 18.06
CA TYR A 62 6.69 2.45 16.84
C TYR A 62 6.15 1.05 16.58
N TRP A 63 6.07 0.22 17.62
CA TRP A 63 5.54 -1.13 17.55
C TRP A 63 4.04 -1.16 17.22
N LEU A 64 3.27 -0.21 17.77
CA LEU A 64 1.87 -0.02 17.41
C LEU A 64 1.73 0.30 15.92
N ASN A 65 2.55 1.23 15.41
CA ASN A 65 2.56 1.56 13.98
C ASN A 65 2.91 0.36 13.10
N LEU A 66 3.88 -0.47 13.50
CA LEU A 66 4.20 -1.70 12.76
C LEU A 66 3.01 -2.65 12.72
N ARG A 67 2.32 -2.85 13.85
CA ARG A 67 1.12 -3.70 13.90
C ARG A 67 0.00 -3.15 13.04
N LEU A 68 -0.23 -1.84 13.07
CA LEU A 68 -1.26 -1.20 12.24
C LEU A 68 -0.97 -1.32 10.74
N LYS A 69 0.30 -1.38 10.32
CA LYS A 69 0.67 -1.64 8.92
C LYS A 69 0.41 -3.09 8.49
N GLU A 70 0.54 -4.04 9.41
CA GLU A 70 0.39 -5.47 9.13
C GLU A 70 -1.04 -5.99 9.36
N MET A 71 -1.83 -5.29 10.19
CA MET A 71 -3.22 -5.64 10.46
C MET A 71 -4.11 -5.13 9.33
N GLN A 72 -5.04 -6.01 8.89
CA GLN A 72 -6.18 -5.59 8.08
C GLN A 72 -6.93 -4.46 8.80
N ILE A 73 -7.42 -3.48 8.04
CA ILE A 73 -8.09 -2.31 8.62
C ILE A 73 -9.24 -2.77 9.53
N PRO A 74 -9.19 -2.48 10.85
CA PRO A 74 -10.25 -2.85 11.76
C PRO A 74 -11.57 -2.20 11.32
N ALA A 75 -12.67 -2.96 11.40
CA ALA A 75 -13.97 -2.52 10.93
C ALA A 75 -13.98 -2.02 9.46
N ALA A 76 -13.15 -2.60 8.59
CA ALA A 76 -13.14 -2.29 7.15
C ALA A 76 -14.53 -2.32 6.49
N HIS A 77 -15.45 -3.14 7.01
CA HIS A 77 -16.85 -3.22 6.55
C HIS A 77 -17.68 -1.94 6.80
N LEU A 78 -17.22 -1.03 7.66
CA LEU A 78 -17.85 0.28 7.92
C LEU A 78 -17.28 1.39 7.03
N LEU A 79 -16.23 1.11 6.24
CA LEU A 79 -15.69 2.09 5.30
C LEU A 79 -16.63 2.22 4.12
N HIS A 80 -16.95 3.47 3.74
CA HIS A 80 -17.77 3.76 2.56
C HIS A 80 -17.13 3.22 1.26
N SER A 81 -15.82 3.00 1.27
CA SER A 81 -15.08 2.21 0.28
C SER A 81 -13.90 1.53 0.98
N VAL A 82 -13.75 0.23 0.80
CA VAL A 82 -12.54 -0.49 1.23
C VAL A 82 -11.44 -0.10 0.25
N PRO A 83 -10.29 0.45 0.68
CA PRO A 83 -9.12 0.51 -0.19
C PRO A 83 -8.84 -0.91 -0.64
N SER A 84 -8.93 -1.16 -1.95
CA SER A 84 -8.59 -2.43 -2.58
C SER A 84 -7.35 -3.03 -1.92
N GLN A 85 -7.39 -4.34 -1.68
CA GLN A 85 -6.58 -5.13 -0.72
C GLN A 85 -5.04 -5.06 -0.84
N ASN A 86 -4.47 -4.10 -1.58
CA ASN A 86 -3.04 -3.80 -1.60
C ASN A 86 -2.80 -2.30 -1.38
N VAL A 87 -2.77 -1.83 -0.13
CA VAL A 87 -2.30 -0.47 0.25
C VAL A 87 -0.84 -0.21 -0.21
N HIS A 88 -0.14 -1.24 -0.71
CA HIS A 88 1.27 -1.21 -1.09
C HIS A 88 1.57 -1.60 -2.54
N SER A 89 0.59 -1.64 -3.45
CA SER A 89 0.96 -1.80 -4.86
C SER A 89 1.80 -0.59 -5.29
N THR A 90 3.04 -0.85 -5.70
CA THR A 90 3.94 0.16 -6.27
C THR A 90 3.68 0.33 -7.77
N LEU A 91 2.72 -0.42 -8.31
CA LEU A 91 2.36 -0.34 -9.72
C LEU A 91 1.45 0.88 -9.97
N PRO A 92 1.58 1.50 -11.17
CA PRO A 92 0.79 2.67 -11.53
C PRO A 92 -0.71 2.39 -11.44
N THR A 93 -1.47 3.44 -11.15
CA THR A 93 -2.93 3.42 -11.22
C THR A 93 -3.43 3.45 -12.65
N ILE A 94 -4.72 3.17 -12.86
CA ILE A 94 -5.33 3.34 -14.19
C ILE A 94 -5.25 4.80 -14.68
N GLU A 95 -5.25 5.77 -13.76
CA GLU A 95 -5.12 7.19 -14.10
C GLU A 95 -3.69 7.50 -14.57
N ASP A 96 -2.67 6.99 -13.86
CA ASP A 96 -1.27 7.11 -14.29
C ASP A 96 -1.03 6.44 -15.65
N ALA A 97 -1.62 5.25 -15.84
CA ALA A 97 -1.55 4.51 -17.09
C ALA A 97 -2.18 5.29 -18.25
N LYS A 98 -3.32 5.96 -18.00
CA LYS A 98 -3.98 6.85 -18.96
C LYS A 98 -3.12 8.05 -19.32
N GLU A 99 -2.55 8.75 -18.34
CA GLU A 99 -1.67 9.89 -18.60
C GLU A 99 -0.46 9.50 -19.44
N LEU A 100 0.20 8.39 -19.08
CA LEU A 100 1.31 7.84 -19.84
C LEU A 100 0.90 7.48 -21.27
N TYR A 101 -0.22 6.77 -21.43
CA TYR A 101 -0.72 6.34 -22.74
C TYR A 101 -1.06 7.52 -23.64
N LEU A 102 -1.75 8.54 -23.12
CA LEU A 102 -2.09 9.74 -23.87
C LEU A 102 -0.85 10.57 -24.23
N ARG A 103 0.13 10.66 -23.32
CA ARG A 103 1.39 11.36 -23.57
C ARG A 103 2.20 10.70 -24.69
N VAL A 104 2.35 9.38 -24.67
CA VAL A 104 3.22 8.66 -25.61
C VAL A 104 2.50 8.31 -26.92
N LYS A 105 1.26 7.82 -26.87
CA LYS A 105 0.51 7.42 -28.08
C LYS A 105 -0.32 8.55 -28.68
N GLY A 106 -0.50 9.66 -27.97
CA GLY A 106 -1.36 10.76 -28.42
C GLY A 106 -0.74 11.75 -29.39
N GLU A 107 0.59 11.81 -29.52
CA GLU A 107 1.30 12.85 -30.32
C GLU A 107 0.84 12.92 -31.79
N SER A 108 0.46 11.78 -32.38
CA SER A 108 -0.02 11.69 -33.77
C SER A 108 -1.53 11.42 -33.89
N LYS A 109 -2.30 11.59 -32.81
CA LYS A 109 -3.72 11.18 -32.76
C LYS A 109 -4.67 12.37 -32.79
N GLN A 110 -5.85 12.12 -33.34
CA GLN A 110 -6.94 13.10 -33.39
C GLN A 110 -7.55 13.32 -32.00
N LYS A 111 -8.20 14.48 -31.79
CA LYS A 111 -8.90 14.81 -30.53
C LYS A 111 -9.88 13.73 -30.05
N THR A 112 -10.52 13.04 -30.99
CA THR A 112 -11.45 11.93 -30.71
C THR A 112 -10.81 10.78 -29.94
N PHE A 113 -9.53 10.49 -30.17
CA PHE A 113 -8.76 9.48 -29.45
C PHE A 113 -8.62 9.83 -27.96
N PHE A 114 -8.28 11.08 -27.66
CA PHE A 114 -8.15 11.57 -26.28
C PHE A 114 -9.50 11.51 -25.56
N THR A 115 -10.55 12.07 -26.17
CA THR A 115 -11.90 12.06 -25.60
C THR A 115 -12.42 10.64 -25.36
N HIS A 116 -12.17 9.71 -26.30
CA HIS A 116 -12.62 8.34 -26.17
C HIS A 116 -11.87 7.59 -25.05
N THR A 117 -10.54 7.74 -25.00
CA THR A 117 -9.71 7.10 -23.96
C THR A 117 -10.08 7.63 -22.58
N GLN A 118 -10.17 8.96 -22.42
CA GLN A 118 -10.58 9.58 -21.17
C GLN A 118 -11.98 9.14 -20.72
N ARG A 119 -12.95 9.06 -21.64
CA ARG A 119 -14.29 8.57 -21.33
C ARG A 119 -14.27 7.11 -20.87
N SER A 120 -13.51 6.26 -21.56
CA SER A 120 -13.41 4.83 -21.24
C SER A 120 -12.83 4.62 -19.84
N VAL A 121 -11.75 5.33 -19.50
CA VAL A 121 -11.13 5.29 -18.17
C VAL A 121 -12.06 5.89 -17.10
N ASN A 122 -12.74 6.99 -17.39
CA ASN A 122 -13.71 7.58 -16.47
C ASN A 122 -14.86 6.62 -16.14
N TYR A 123 -15.35 5.86 -17.12
CA TYR A 123 -16.36 4.83 -16.86
C TYR A 123 -15.82 3.73 -15.94
N LEU A 124 -14.58 3.30 -16.15
CA LEU A 124 -13.95 2.32 -15.27
C LEU A 124 -13.84 2.84 -13.83
N ILE A 125 -13.34 4.07 -13.66
CA ILE A 125 -13.19 4.71 -12.35
C ILE A 125 -14.56 4.92 -11.68
N GLN A 126 -15.59 5.30 -12.43
CA GLN A 126 -16.95 5.43 -11.89
C GLN A 126 -17.53 4.08 -11.42
N CYS A 127 -17.18 2.99 -12.08
CA CYS A 127 -17.71 1.66 -11.75
C CYS A 127 -16.94 0.99 -10.61
N LEU A 128 -15.61 1.03 -10.66
CA LEU A 128 -14.73 0.22 -9.82
C LEU A 128 -13.80 1.06 -8.94
N GLY A 129 -13.71 2.37 -9.15
CA GLY A 129 -12.72 3.23 -8.51
C GLY A 129 -11.37 3.26 -9.23
N CYS A 130 -10.48 4.10 -8.71
CA CYS A 130 -9.11 4.22 -9.21
C CYS A 130 -8.20 3.27 -8.42
N HIS A 131 -7.69 2.24 -9.09
CA HIS A 131 -6.85 1.21 -8.50
C HIS A 131 -5.57 1.00 -9.31
N SER A 132 -4.56 0.41 -8.68
CA SER A 132 -3.33 -0.02 -9.36
C SER A 132 -3.62 -1.13 -10.36
N LEU A 133 -2.83 -1.22 -11.43
CA LEU A 133 -3.08 -2.16 -12.53
C LEU A 133 -3.15 -3.63 -12.09
N ASP A 134 -2.43 -4.03 -11.04
CA ASP A 134 -2.45 -5.38 -10.45
C ASP A 134 -3.66 -5.66 -9.56
N GLN A 135 -4.37 -4.63 -9.11
CA GLN A 135 -5.52 -4.77 -8.22
C GLN A 135 -6.82 -5.05 -8.98
N TYR A 136 -6.81 -4.91 -10.32
CA TYR A 136 -7.94 -5.34 -11.13
C TYR A 136 -7.91 -6.85 -11.36
N SER A 137 -9.06 -7.48 -11.22
CA SER A 137 -9.27 -8.89 -11.51
C SER A 137 -10.15 -9.10 -12.75
N SER A 138 -10.18 -10.31 -13.28
CA SER A 138 -11.11 -10.67 -14.35
C SER A 138 -12.58 -10.59 -13.91
N ALA A 139 -12.86 -10.75 -12.62
CA ALA A 139 -14.19 -10.54 -12.06
C ALA A 139 -14.60 -9.06 -12.13
N ASP A 140 -13.67 -8.15 -11.85
CA ASP A 140 -13.91 -6.71 -11.97
C ASP A 140 -14.17 -6.31 -13.43
N ALA A 141 -13.43 -6.91 -14.37
CA ALA A 141 -13.67 -6.70 -15.80
C ALA A 141 -15.08 -7.17 -16.22
N ALA A 142 -15.57 -8.30 -15.69
CA ALA A 142 -16.94 -8.75 -15.92
C ALA A 142 -17.97 -7.80 -15.29
N ALA A 143 -17.75 -7.36 -14.04
CA ALA A 143 -18.61 -6.38 -13.37
C ALA A 143 -18.70 -5.06 -14.13
N PHE A 144 -17.57 -4.57 -14.65
CA PHE A 144 -17.52 -3.37 -15.48
C PHE A 144 -18.33 -3.52 -16.79
N ARG A 145 -18.23 -4.67 -17.46
CA ARG A 145 -19.03 -4.97 -18.66
C ARG A 145 -20.52 -4.90 -18.36
N ASP A 146 -20.93 -5.54 -17.27
CA ASP A 146 -22.34 -5.62 -16.90
C ASP A 146 -22.87 -4.25 -16.43
N TRP A 147 -22.02 -3.45 -15.76
CA TRP A 147 -22.32 -2.06 -15.43
C TRP A 147 -22.52 -1.18 -16.68
N LEU A 148 -21.67 -1.30 -17.70
CA LEU A 148 -21.84 -0.56 -18.97
C LEU A 148 -23.13 -0.95 -19.70
N ARG A 149 -23.49 -2.24 -19.66
CA ARG A 149 -24.76 -2.74 -20.21
C ARG A 149 -25.95 -2.11 -19.47
N ASN A 150 -25.92 -2.10 -18.14
CA ASN A 150 -26.97 -1.50 -17.33
C ASN A 150 -27.08 0.02 -17.52
N LYS A 151 -25.96 0.68 -17.86
CA LYS A 151 -25.92 2.10 -18.26
C LYS A 151 -26.55 2.36 -19.64
N GLY A 152 -26.93 1.33 -20.39
CA GLY A 152 -27.60 1.44 -21.69
C GLY A 152 -26.67 1.53 -22.89
N LEU A 153 -25.39 1.20 -22.76
CA LEU A 153 -24.47 1.17 -23.92
C LEU A 153 -24.74 -0.04 -24.81
N SER A 154 -24.68 0.16 -26.13
CA SER A 154 -24.74 -0.93 -27.10
C SER A 154 -23.51 -1.83 -27.01
N SER A 155 -23.63 -3.09 -27.40
CA SER A 155 -22.52 -4.07 -27.39
C SER A 155 -21.28 -3.56 -28.13
N THR A 156 -21.46 -2.88 -29.27
CA THR A 156 -20.35 -2.27 -30.03
C THR A 156 -19.66 -1.15 -29.26
N SER A 157 -20.42 -0.37 -28.48
CA SER A 157 -19.87 0.69 -27.63
C SER A 157 -19.14 0.09 -26.43
N ILE A 158 -19.68 -0.96 -25.82
CA ILE A 158 -19.01 -1.70 -24.74
C ILE A 158 -17.67 -2.24 -25.26
N GLN A 159 -17.67 -2.94 -26.39
CA GLN A 159 -16.45 -3.48 -27.00
C GLN A 159 -15.40 -2.40 -27.25
N ARG A 160 -15.80 -1.21 -27.74
CA ARG A 160 -14.89 -0.08 -27.97
C ARG A 160 -14.23 0.41 -26.67
N ASN A 161 -14.99 0.53 -25.58
CA ASN A 161 -14.43 0.90 -24.28
C ASN A 161 -13.42 -0.15 -23.79
N PHE A 162 -13.75 -1.44 -23.90
CA PHE A 162 -12.83 -2.53 -23.53
C PHE A 162 -11.57 -2.53 -24.39
N THR A 163 -11.68 -2.36 -25.71
CA THR A 163 -10.52 -2.26 -26.59
C THR A 163 -9.60 -1.09 -26.20
N SER A 164 -10.17 0.07 -25.85
CA SER A 164 -9.39 1.23 -25.39
C SER A 164 -8.66 0.93 -24.07
N ILE A 165 -9.35 0.36 -23.07
CA ILE A 165 -8.75 0.02 -21.78
C ILE A 165 -7.68 -1.07 -21.93
N LYS A 166 -7.94 -2.12 -22.72
CA LYS A 166 -6.96 -3.18 -23.00
C LYS A 166 -5.68 -2.62 -23.61
N ALA A 167 -5.82 -1.77 -24.63
CA ALA A 167 -4.69 -1.16 -25.32
C ALA A 167 -3.86 -0.27 -24.39
N LEU A 168 -4.53 0.51 -23.55
CA LEU A 168 -3.91 1.37 -22.54
C LEU A 168 -3.13 0.53 -21.52
N VAL A 169 -3.76 -0.47 -20.90
CA VAL A 169 -3.14 -1.30 -19.86
C VAL A 169 -1.98 -2.12 -20.43
N ASN A 170 -2.15 -2.76 -21.59
CA ASN A 170 -1.08 -3.52 -22.24
C ASN A 170 0.10 -2.62 -22.60
N PHE A 171 -0.16 -1.42 -23.10
CA PHE A 171 0.91 -0.47 -23.39
C PHE A 171 1.69 -0.12 -22.12
N THR A 172 1.00 0.25 -21.03
CA THR A 172 1.66 0.63 -19.77
C THR A 172 2.48 -0.52 -19.17
N ILE A 173 2.00 -1.75 -19.24
CA ILE A 173 2.73 -2.95 -18.80
C ILE A 173 4.05 -3.08 -19.56
N LEU A 174 4.01 -2.97 -20.89
CA LEU A 174 5.20 -3.11 -21.73
C LEU A 174 6.16 -1.93 -21.58
N GLU A 175 5.65 -0.71 -21.57
CA GLU A 175 6.43 0.52 -21.52
C GLU A 175 7.23 0.64 -20.22
N LEU A 176 6.65 0.22 -19.09
CA LEU A 176 7.28 0.29 -17.78
C LEU A 176 7.90 -1.05 -17.33
N GLY A 177 7.83 -2.09 -18.15
CA GLY A 177 8.36 -3.42 -17.82
C GLY A 177 7.71 -4.05 -16.58
N LEU A 178 6.39 -3.88 -16.43
CA LEU A 178 5.66 -4.33 -15.24
C LEU A 178 5.42 -5.84 -15.28
N ASP A 179 5.63 -6.52 -14.15
CA ASP A 179 5.29 -7.93 -14.00
C ASP A 179 3.84 -8.08 -13.47
N CYS A 180 2.86 -7.72 -14.30
CA CYS A 180 1.45 -7.92 -13.98
C CYS A 180 0.62 -8.30 -15.20
N ARG A 181 -0.49 -9.01 -14.97
CA ARG A 181 -1.43 -9.44 -16.02
C ARG A 181 -2.44 -8.34 -16.30
N ASN A 182 -2.84 -8.18 -17.55
CA ASN A 182 -3.97 -7.33 -17.89
C ASN A 182 -5.30 -8.04 -17.60
N ALA A 183 -5.98 -7.59 -16.56
CA ALA A 183 -7.28 -8.08 -16.09
C ALA A 183 -8.42 -7.99 -17.12
N PHE A 184 -8.32 -7.05 -18.07
CA PHE A 184 -9.33 -6.77 -19.07
C PHE A 184 -9.15 -7.58 -20.36
N SER A 185 -8.10 -8.39 -20.47
CA SER A 185 -7.76 -9.12 -21.71
C SER A 185 -8.89 -10.06 -22.17
N GLY A 186 -9.52 -10.78 -21.22
CA GLY A 186 -10.47 -11.86 -21.49
C GLY A 186 -11.95 -11.47 -21.64
N VAL A 187 -12.27 -10.16 -21.62
CA VAL A 187 -13.65 -9.64 -21.73
C VAL A 187 -13.82 -8.83 -23.00
#